data_AF-A0A7J3T9L2-F1
#
_entry.id   AF-A0A7J3T9L2-F1
#
_cell.length_a   1.000
_cell.length_b   1.000
_cell.length_c   1.000
_cell.angle_alpha   90.00
_cell.angle_beta   90.00
_cell.angle_gamma   90.00
#
_symmetry.space_group_name_H-M   'P 1'
#
loop_
_entity.id
_entity.type
_entity.pdbx_description
1 polymer ?
#
loop_
_entity_poly.entity_id
_entity_poly.type
_entity_poly.pdbx_seq_one_letter_code
_entity_poly.pdbx_strand_id
1 'polypeptide(L)'
;GYFMEKGEVDLVIVGADRITSNYDFANKIGTYEKAVVAKENDIPFYVAAPLSTFDKSIKSGRDIEIEERGEEEITKIFSWKPKKVRNPAFDVTPAKYITGIITEEGIINPAE
;
A
#
# COMPACT_ATOMS: atom_id res chain seq x y z
N GLY A 1 -13.42 -1.00 -4.54
CA GLY A 1 -14.67 -0.29 -4.27
C GLY A 1 -15.79 -0.99 -4.99
N TYR A 2 -16.52 -0.29 -5.85
CA TYR A 2 -17.68 -0.82 -6.57
C TYR A 2 -17.49 -2.22 -7.19
N PHE A 3 -16.44 -2.42 -7.99
CA PHE A 3 -16.19 -3.72 -8.64
C PHE A 3 -15.79 -4.84 -7.67
N MET A 4 -15.19 -4.50 -6.53
CA MET A 4 -14.90 -5.47 -5.47
C MET A 4 -16.19 -5.93 -4.80
N GLU A 5 -17.11 -5.01 -4.51
CA GLU A 5 -18.42 -5.31 -3.93
C GLU A 5 -19.31 -6.11 -4.88
N LYS A 6 -19.18 -5.89 -6.20
CA LYS A 6 -19.88 -6.69 -7.22
C LYS A 6 -19.31 -8.09 -7.42
N GLY A 7 -18.20 -8.44 -6.79
CA GLY A 7 -17.50 -9.71 -7.01
C GLY A 7 -16.85 -9.81 -8.40
N GLU A 8 -16.55 -8.66 -9.04
CA GLU A 8 -15.87 -8.60 -10.33
C GLU A 8 -14.33 -8.54 -10.20
N VAL A 9 -13.82 -8.67 -8.97
CA VAL A 9 -12.38 -8.66 -8.66
C VAL A 9 -12.04 -9.89 -7.84
N ASP A 10 -11.26 -10.79 -8.41
CA ASP A 10 -10.85 -12.04 -7.74
C ASP A 10 -9.63 -11.87 -6.83
N LEU A 11 -8.79 -10.86 -7.10
CA LEU A 11 -7.47 -10.69 -6.48
C LEU A 11 -7.03 -9.23 -6.53
N VAL A 12 -6.37 -8.75 -5.48
CA VAL A 12 -5.57 -7.53 -5.52
C VAL A 12 -4.11 -7.88 -5.42
N ILE A 13 -3.29 -7.31 -6.31
CA ILE A 13 -1.83 -7.39 -6.25
C ILE A 13 -1.23 -6.00 -6.45
N VAL A 14 -0.31 -5.62 -5.57
CA VAL A 14 0.39 -4.33 -5.60
C VAL A 14 1.90 -4.53 -5.44
N GLY A 15 2.68 -3.52 -5.78
CA GLY A 15 4.09 -3.44 -5.39
C GLY A 15 4.28 -2.99 -3.94
N ALA A 16 5.55 -2.83 -3.55
CA ALA A 16 5.93 -2.12 -2.34
C ALA A 16 7.20 -1.30 -2.58
N ASP A 17 7.26 -0.13 -1.94
CA ASP A 17 8.45 0.72 -1.90
C ASP A 17 9.35 0.35 -0.70
N ARG A 18 8.74 -0.07 0.41
CA ARG A 18 9.46 -0.54 1.61
C ARG A 18 8.61 -1.49 2.44
N ILE A 19 9.19 -2.60 2.87
CA ILE A 19 8.54 -3.57 3.78
C ILE A 19 9.32 -3.61 5.08
N THR A 20 8.65 -3.49 6.21
CA THR A 20 9.28 -3.45 7.54
C THR A 20 9.42 -4.84 8.15
N SER A 21 10.09 -4.95 9.30
CA SER A 21 10.32 -6.24 9.96
C SER A 21 9.05 -6.93 10.49
N ASN A 22 7.96 -6.18 10.73
CA ASN A 22 6.65 -6.75 11.07
C ASN A 22 5.72 -6.89 9.86
N TYR A 23 6.26 -6.78 8.65
CA TYR A 23 5.56 -6.88 7.36
C TYR A 23 4.56 -5.77 7.05
N ASP A 24 4.44 -4.73 7.88
CA ASP A 24 3.80 -3.50 7.44
C ASP A 24 4.60 -2.94 6.25
N PHE A 25 3.93 -2.45 5.22
CA PHE A 25 4.61 -1.95 4.04
C PHE A 25 4.10 -0.59 3.60
N ALA A 26 5.01 0.21 3.05
CA ALA A 26 4.68 1.43 2.35
C ALA A 26 4.61 1.19 0.85
N ASN A 27 3.58 1.76 0.22
CA ASN A 27 3.41 1.81 -1.23
C ASN A 27 2.65 3.08 -1.61
N LYS A 28 2.53 3.34 -2.92
CA LYS A 28 1.82 4.51 -3.47
C LYS A 28 0.49 4.78 -2.75
N ILE A 29 0.24 6.06 -2.44
CA ILE A 29 -0.99 6.52 -1.77
C ILE A 29 -2.24 5.96 -2.44
N GLY A 30 -3.17 5.46 -1.63
CA GLY A 30 -4.36 4.71 -2.03
C GLY A 30 -4.23 3.19 -1.83
N THR A 31 -3.04 2.66 -1.56
CA THR A 31 -2.83 1.22 -1.34
C THR A 31 -3.54 0.74 -0.07
N TYR A 32 -3.41 1.49 1.03
CA TYR A 32 -4.10 1.17 2.29
C TYR A 32 -5.62 1.12 2.11
N GLU A 33 -6.19 2.07 1.35
CA GLU A 33 -7.62 2.07 1.03
C GLU A 33 -8.02 0.80 0.26
N LYS A 34 -7.24 0.40 -0.75
CA LYS A 34 -7.51 -0.85 -1.48
C LYS A 34 -7.42 -2.08 -0.58
N ALA A 35 -6.46 -2.12 0.34
CA ALA A 35 -6.28 -3.23 1.28
C ALA A 35 -7.46 -3.37 2.24
N VAL A 36 -7.96 -2.25 2.79
CA VAL A 36 -9.16 -2.23 3.64
C VAL A 36 -10.38 -2.71 2.87
N VAL A 37 -10.61 -2.18 1.66
CA VAL A 37 -11.79 -2.55 0.86
C VAL A 37 -11.70 -3.99 0.36
N ALA A 38 -10.51 -4.49 0.00
CA ALA A 38 -10.32 -5.89 -0.37
C ALA A 38 -10.68 -6.81 0.80
N LYS A 39 -10.21 -6.48 2.01
CA LYS A 39 -10.51 -7.25 3.23
C LYS A 39 -12.00 -7.29 3.56
N GLU A 40 -12.71 -6.17 3.39
CA GLU A 40 -14.15 -6.09 3.63
C GLU A 40 -14.98 -6.93 2.64
N ASN A 41 -14.43 -7.21 1.46
CA ASN A 41 -15.10 -8.00 0.41
C ASN A 41 -14.51 -9.41 0.28
N ASP A 42 -13.75 -9.87 1.27
CA ASP A 42 -13.09 -11.18 1.29
C ASP A 42 -12.19 -11.46 0.06
N ILE A 43 -11.61 -10.41 -0.51
CA ILE A 43 -10.71 -10.52 -1.66
C ILE A 43 -9.25 -10.65 -1.17
N PRO A 44 -8.50 -11.66 -1.65
CA PRO A 44 -7.10 -11.80 -1.29
C PRO A 44 -6.25 -10.63 -1.78
N PHE A 45 -5.33 -10.17 -0.93
CA PHE A 45 -4.48 -9.02 -1.17
C PHE A 45 -3.01 -9.42 -1.09
N TYR A 46 -2.32 -9.40 -2.22
CA TYR A 46 -0.92 -9.77 -2.33
C TYR A 46 -0.03 -8.54 -2.54
N VAL A 47 1.18 -8.63 -1.97
CA VAL A 47 2.26 -7.68 -2.22
C VAL A 47 3.34 -8.41 -3.02
N ALA A 48 3.72 -7.90 -4.18
CA ALA A 48 4.83 -8.43 -4.96
C ALA A 48 6.03 -7.49 -4.86
N ALA A 49 7.09 -7.94 -4.20
CA ALA A 49 8.29 -7.13 -3.97
C ALA A 49 9.53 -8.02 -3.79
N PRO A 50 10.70 -7.60 -4.30
CA PRO A 50 11.93 -8.34 -4.09
C PRO A 50 12.38 -8.29 -2.63
N LEU A 51 13.23 -9.24 -2.22
CA LEU A 51 13.79 -9.25 -0.87
C LEU A 51 14.58 -7.98 -0.53
N SER A 52 15.12 -7.29 -1.53
CA SER A 52 15.79 -6.00 -1.37
C SER A 52 14.89 -4.86 -0.89
N THR A 53 13.56 -4.99 -1.02
CA THR A 53 12.58 -4.02 -0.53
C THR A 53 12.36 -4.12 1.00
N PHE A 54 12.82 -5.20 1.63
CA PHE A 54 12.68 -5.39 3.07
C PHE A 54 13.73 -4.60 3.84
N ASP A 55 13.26 -3.69 4.70
CA ASP A 55 14.08 -2.90 5.61
C ASP A 55 13.96 -3.47 7.03
N LYS A 56 14.88 -4.38 7.37
CA LYS A 56 14.93 -5.03 8.68
C LYS A 56 15.27 -4.08 9.84
N SER A 57 15.72 -2.86 9.55
CA SER A 57 16.02 -1.87 10.58
C SER A 57 14.75 -1.21 11.14
N ILE A 58 13.66 -1.24 10.37
CA ILE A 58 12.39 -0.61 10.72
C ILE A 58 11.46 -1.64 11.35
N LYS A 59 10.98 -1.35 12.57
CA LYS A 59 10.18 -2.30 13.34
C LYS A 59 8.73 -2.38 12.88
N SER A 60 8.14 -1.24 12.57
CA SER A 60 6.74 -1.15 12.18
C SER A 60 6.50 -0.11 11.11
N GLY A 61 5.35 -0.19 10.45
CA GLY A 61 4.95 0.80 9.46
C GLY A 61 4.81 2.22 10.02
N ARG A 62 4.65 2.38 11.35
CA ARG A 62 4.60 3.70 12.02
C ARG A 62 5.94 4.43 11.99
N ASP A 63 7.03 3.69 11.82
CA ASP A 63 8.39 4.20 11.81
C ASP A 63 8.84 4.60 10.39
N ILE A 64 7.97 4.42 9.38
CA ILE A 64 8.23 4.86 8.00
C ILE A 64 7.89 6.34 7.87
N GLU A 65 8.87 7.16 7.51
CA GLU A 65 8.64 8.55 7.13
C GLU A 65 7.99 8.63 5.74
N ILE A 66 6.84 9.30 5.65
CA ILE A 66 6.09 9.45 4.41
C ILE A 66 6.51 10.74 3.71
N GLU A 67 6.99 10.60 2.48
CA GLU A 67 7.28 11.72 1.59
C GLU A 67 6.00 12.55 1.32
N GLU A 68 6.06 13.85 1.62
CA GLU A 68 5.03 14.82 1.22
C GLU A 68 5.59 15.69 0.09
N ARG A 69 4.98 15.57 -1.10
CA ARG A 69 5.45 16.21 -2.34
C ARG A 69 4.82 17.59 -2.53
N GLY A 70 5.31 18.35 -3.50
CA GLY A 70 4.80 19.69 -3.81
C GLY A 70 3.32 19.69 -4.19
N GLU A 71 2.59 20.74 -3.77
CA GLU A 71 1.15 20.90 -4.05
C GLU A 71 0.88 21.08 -5.56
N GLU A 72 1.88 21.44 -6.36
CA GLU A 72 1.77 21.66 -7.79
C GLU A 72 1.40 20.41 -8.59
N GLU A 73 1.72 19.21 -8.09
CA GLU A 73 1.34 17.94 -8.73
C GLU A 73 -0.18 17.76 -8.78
N ILE A 74 -0.88 18.33 -7.80
CA ILE A 74 -2.34 18.31 -7.72
C ILE A 74 -2.91 19.59 -8.34
N THR A 75 -2.39 20.76 -7.96
CA THR A 75 -3.01 22.06 -8.30
C THR A 75 -2.82 22.51 -9.75
N LYS A 76 -1.83 21.98 -10.49
CA LYS A 76 -1.64 22.32 -11.92
C LYS A 76 -2.58 21.59 -12.87
N ILE A 77 -3.22 20.51 -12.42
CA ILE A 77 -4.12 19.68 -13.25
C ILE A 77 -5.53 20.27 -13.29
N PHE A 78 -5.93 21.02 -12.25
CA PHE A 78 -7.27 21.58 -12.13
C PHE A 78 -7.32 23.05 -12.56
N SER A 79 -8.39 23.41 -13.28
CA SER A 79 -8.72 24.80 -13.62
C SER A 79 -9.08 25.64 -12.38
N TRP A 80 -9.54 24.98 -11.31
CA TRP A 80 -9.78 25.56 -10.00
C TRP A 80 -8.68 25.12 -9.02
N LYS A 81 -8.08 26.10 -8.31
CA LYS A 81 -6.99 25.85 -7.36
C LYS A 81 -7.52 25.81 -5.92
N PRO A 82 -7.47 24.66 -5.23
CA PRO A 82 -7.70 24.63 -3.79
C PRO A 82 -6.68 25.50 -3.05
N LYS A 83 -7.08 26.10 -1.93
CA LYS A 83 -6.23 27.04 -1.15
C LYS A 83 -5.10 26.36 -0.37
N LYS A 84 -5.27 25.09 -0.01
CA LYS A 84 -4.32 24.28 0.74
C LYS A 84 -4.46 22.83 0.30
N VAL A 85 -3.34 22.16 0.07
CA VAL A 85 -3.33 20.76 -0.40
C VAL A 85 -2.33 19.96 0.44
N ARG A 86 -2.66 18.70 0.69
CA ARG A 86 -1.70 17.71 1.18
C ARG A 86 -1.43 16.72 0.08
N ASN A 87 -0.16 16.34 -0.08
CA ASN A 87 0.25 15.42 -1.13
C ASN A 87 1.21 14.34 -0.60
N PRO A 88 0.75 13.47 0.33
CA PRO A 88 1.51 12.30 0.72
C PRO A 88 1.68 11.36 -0.48
N ALA A 89 2.91 11.01 -0.82
CA ALA A 89 3.22 10.19 -1.99
C ALA A 89 2.99 8.68 -1.75
N PHE A 90 2.87 8.28 -0.49
CA PHE A 90 2.74 6.90 -0.05
C PHE A 90 1.75 6.80 1.12
N ASP A 91 1.24 5.60 1.36
CA ASP A 91 0.60 5.22 2.62
C ASP A 91 1.19 3.92 3.15
N VAL A 92 0.83 3.57 4.38
CA VAL A 92 1.27 2.36 5.06
C VAL A 92 0.11 1.41 5.20
N THR A 93 0.29 0.19 4.72
CA THR A 93 -0.66 -0.90 4.85
C THR A 93 -0.18 -1.90 5.91
N PRO A 94 -0.94 -2.10 7.00
CA PRO A 94 -0.59 -3.08 8.02
C PRO A 94 -0.60 -4.52 7.53
N ALA A 95 0.29 -5.36 8.08
CA ALA A 95 0.44 -6.76 7.69
C ALA A 95 -0.87 -7.58 7.76
N LYS A 96 -1.78 -7.23 8.68
CA LYS A 96 -3.08 -7.91 8.86
C LYS A 96 -4.00 -7.89 7.63
N TYR A 97 -3.73 -7.01 6.66
CA TYR A 97 -4.49 -6.97 5.40
C TYR A 97 -3.87 -7.82 4.29
N ILE A 98 -2.66 -8.34 4.50
CA ILE A 98 -1.88 -9.03 3.47
C ILE A 98 -2.19 -10.53 3.54
N THR A 99 -2.54 -11.11 2.40
CA THR A 99 -2.69 -12.56 2.21
C THR A 99 -1.34 -13.24 2.01
N GLY A 100 -0.44 -12.61 1.26
CA GLY A 100 0.93 -13.11 1.06
C GLY A 100 1.84 -12.07 0.40
N ILE A 101 3.14 -12.19 0.64
CA ILE A 101 4.17 -11.38 0.01
C ILE A 101 4.95 -12.28 -0.97
N ILE A 102 4.85 -11.97 -2.26
CA ILE A 102 5.51 -12.68 -3.36
C ILE A 102 6.90 -12.08 -3.55
N THR A 103 7.92 -12.92 -3.44
CA THR A 103 9.33 -12.58 -3.65
C THR A 103 9.96 -13.50 -4.70
N GLU A 104 11.22 -13.24 -5.05
CA GLU A 104 12.02 -14.11 -5.90
C GLU A 104 12.34 -15.49 -5.27
N GLU A 105 12.14 -15.66 -3.95
CA GLU A 105 12.38 -16.91 -3.22
C GLU A 105 11.10 -17.69 -2.89
N GLY A 106 9.92 -17.14 -3.18
CA GLY A 106 8.64 -17.80 -2.91
C GLY A 106 7.59 -16.84 -2.36
N ILE A 107 6.63 -17.37 -1.60
CA ILE A 107 5.56 -16.58 -0.98
C ILE A 107 5.74 -16.63 0.54
N ILE A 108 5.87 -15.47 1.16
CA ILE A 108 5.91 -15.29 2.62
C ILE A 108 4.47 -15.07 3.10
N ASN A 109 4.04 -15.79 4.14
CA ASN A 109 2.78 -15.54 4.83
C ASN A 109 3.04 -14.66 6.07
N PRO A 110 2.60 -13.39 6.11
CA PRO A 110 2.84 -12.50 7.25
C PRO A 110 2.16 -12.91 8.56
N ALA A 111 1.21 -13.85 8.51
CA ALA A 111 0.49 -14.36 9.67
C ALA A 111 1.12 -15.62 10.30
N GLU A 112 2.10 -16.22 9.63
CA GLU A 112 2.90 -17.37 10.13
C GLU A 112 4.20 -16.89 10.79
#